data_AF-A0A2U1L756-F1
#
_entry.id   AF-A0A2U1L756-F1
#
_cell.length_a   1.000
_cell.length_b   1.000
_cell.length_c   1.000
_cell.angle_alpha   90.00
_cell.angle_beta   90.00
_cell.angle_gamma   90.00
#
_symmetry.space_group_name_H-M   'P 1'
#
loop_
_entity.id
_entity.type
_entity.pdbx_description
1 polymer ?
#
loop_
_entity_poly.entity_id
_entity_poly.type
_entity_poly.pdbx_seq_one_letter_code
_entity_poly.pdbx_strand_id
1 'polypeptide(L)'
;MKIVPFTDLPPSFIIEHLQGYHRSTCGGDEFQQHVESIVNIPALLRLIIERGRENVLRLEEKEIVDVLREHIGASGLSKKIISENLRVTVMLDKMDGVCAVCMREYKENDSIGTLICRHEFHADCITGRLLQKNACPLCRAIGVPI
;
A
#
# COMPACT_ATOMS: atom_id res chain seq x y z
N MET A 1 33.93 15.64 30.65
CA MET A 1 33.04 15.95 29.51
C MET A 1 31.64 15.47 29.87
N LYS A 2 30.59 16.26 29.62
CA LYS A 2 29.20 15.84 29.86
C LYS A 2 28.72 15.12 28.60
N ILE A 3 28.44 13.82 28.72
CA ILE A 3 27.81 13.04 27.65
C ILE A 3 26.32 13.37 27.68
N VAL A 4 25.76 13.76 26.53
CA VAL A 4 24.34 14.11 26.38
C VAL A 4 23.70 13.06 25.46
N PRO A 5 22.52 12.50 25.81
CA PRO A 5 21.83 11.53 24.96
C PRO A 5 21.49 12.10 23.59
N PHE A 6 21.60 11.27 22.54
CA PHE A 6 21.28 11.66 21.18
C PHE A 6 19.79 12.01 20.97
N THR A 7 18.92 11.48 21.83
CA THR A 7 17.48 11.78 21.88
C THR A 7 17.17 13.22 22.25
N ASP A 8 18.14 13.90 22.86
CA ASP A 8 17.96 15.25 23.40
C ASP A 8 18.58 16.31 22.47
N LEU A 9 19.10 15.88 21.30
CA LEU A 9 19.71 16.74 20.30
C LEU A 9 18.73 17.02 19.14
N PRO A 10 18.66 18.26 18.64
CA PRO A 10 17.82 18.59 17.50
C PRO A 10 18.32 17.87 16.23
N PRO A 11 17.42 17.39 15.35
CA PRO A 11 17.78 16.65 14.13
C PRO A 11 18.78 17.37 13.20
N SER A 12 18.75 18.71 13.17
CA SER A 12 19.70 19.52 12.41
C SER A 12 21.14 19.39 12.93
N PHE A 13 21.32 19.34 14.25
CA PHE A 13 22.62 19.17 14.89
C PHE A 13 23.20 17.77 14.65
N ILE A 14 22.34 16.76 14.64
CA ILE A 14 22.69 15.38 14.29
C ILE A 14 23.22 15.29 12.86
N ILE A 15 22.53 15.92 11.91
CA ILE A 15 22.91 15.91 10.49
C ILE A 15 24.23 16.66 10.27
N GLU A 16 24.40 17.82 10.89
CA GLU A 16 25.61 18.64 10.79
C GLU A 16 26.85 17.91 11.37
N HIS A 17 26.67 17.19 12.50
CA HIS A 17 27.73 16.39 13.11
C HIS A 17 28.13 15.18 12.26
N LEU A 18 27.15 14.52 11.62
CA LEU A 18 27.39 13.41 10.70
C LEU A 18 28.07 13.87 9.40
N GLN A 19 27.80 15.09 8.94
CA GLN A 19 28.43 15.66 7.74
C GLN A 19 29.90 16.09 7.98
N GLY A 20 30.28 16.45 9.21
CA GLY A 20 31.66 16.77 9.59
C GLY A 20 32.55 15.56 9.93
N TYR A 21 31.97 14.37 10.08
CA TYR A 21 32.66 13.20 10.65
C TYR A 21 33.68 12.54 9.70
N HIS A 22 33.75 12.96 8.42
CA HIS A 22 34.65 12.37 7.44
C HIS A 22 35.86 13.26 7.12
N ARG A 23 36.81 13.31 8.09
CA ARG A 23 38.29 13.30 7.91
C ARG A 23 38.96 13.87 9.16
N SER A 24 39.65 13.01 9.94
CA SER A 24 41.03 13.24 10.45
C SER A 24 41.40 12.94 11.92
N THR A 25 40.52 12.53 12.87
CA THR A 25 40.95 12.60 14.31
C THR A 25 40.66 11.47 15.31
N CYS A 26 40.23 10.25 14.97
CA CYS A 26 40.04 9.20 16.00
C CYS A 26 40.65 7.85 15.61
N GLY A 27 41.40 7.24 16.53
CA GLY A 27 41.91 5.88 16.40
C GLY A 27 40.77 4.87 16.27
N GLY A 28 41.01 3.78 15.53
CA GLY A 28 39.97 2.85 15.05
C GLY A 28 38.98 2.32 16.10
N ASP A 29 39.36 2.25 17.37
CA ASP A 29 38.51 1.74 18.46
C ASP A 29 37.40 2.72 18.88
N GLU A 30 37.62 4.05 18.78
CA GLU A 30 36.62 5.08 19.10
C GLU A 30 35.59 5.28 17.97
N PHE A 31 36.02 5.03 16.73
CA PHE A 31 35.14 5.05 15.56
C PHE A 31 34.14 3.88 15.61
N GLN A 32 34.62 2.69 16.01
CA GLN A 32 33.81 1.49 16.13
C GLN A 32 32.70 1.65 17.19
N GLN A 33 33.00 2.23 18.36
CA GLN A 33 31.99 2.50 19.40
C GLN A 33 30.93 3.53 18.98
N HIS A 34 31.31 4.57 18.23
CA HIS A 34 30.34 5.55 17.73
C HIS A 34 29.43 4.98 16.64
N VAL A 35 29.96 4.18 15.71
CA VAL A 35 29.12 3.50 14.71
C VAL A 35 28.23 2.44 15.37
N GLU A 36 28.72 1.69 16.35
CA GLU A 36 27.91 0.72 17.11
C GLU A 36 26.80 1.39 17.94
N SER A 37 27.02 2.63 18.40
CA SER A 37 26.01 3.44 19.10
C SER A 37 24.97 4.05 18.14
N ILE A 38 25.40 4.52 16.96
CA ILE A 38 24.54 5.14 15.94
C ILE A 38 23.73 4.09 15.16
N VAL A 39 24.29 2.89 14.99
CA VAL A 39 23.73 1.83 14.15
C VAL A 39 23.55 0.55 14.96
N ASN A 40 23.10 0.63 16.21
CA ASN A 40 22.57 -0.54 16.92
C ASN A 40 21.23 -0.92 16.28
N ILE A 41 21.34 -1.54 15.09
CA ILE A 41 20.23 -2.00 14.25
C ILE A 41 19.19 -2.74 15.11
N PRO A 42 19.56 -3.63 16.06
CA PRO A 42 18.59 -4.23 16.98
C PRO A 42 17.77 -3.23 17.81
N ALA A 43 18.39 -2.22 18.42
CA ALA A 43 17.69 -1.23 19.24
C ALA A 43 16.83 -0.27 18.38
N LEU A 44 17.36 0.16 17.24
CA LEU A 44 16.62 1.00 16.29
C LEU A 44 15.41 0.27 15.70
N LEU A 45 15.58 -1.00 15.29
CA LEU A 45 14.49 -1.84 14.82
C LEU A 45 13.44 -2.05 15.91
N ARG A 46 13.83 -2.28 17.16
CA ARG A 46 12.89 -2.38 18.29
C ARG A 46 12.05 -1.12 18.43
N LEU A 47 12.67 0.06 18.42
CA LEU A 47 11.94 1.33 18.51
C LEU A 47 11.00 1.56 17.32
N ILE A 48 11.43 1.21 16.10
CA ILE A 48 10.58 1.29 14.91
C ILE A 48 9.37 0.34 15.04
N ILE A 49 9.60 -0.89 15.52
CA ILE A 49 8.54 -1.88 15.73
C ILE A 49 7.60 -1.44 16.85
N GLU A 50 8.11 -0.97 17.98
CA GLU A 50 7.31 -0.49 19.11
C GLU A 50 6.46 0.72 18.73
N ARG A 51 7.06 1.69 18.03
CA ARG A 51 6.32 2.87 17.56
C ARG A 51 5.31 2.52 16.47
N GLY A 52 5.65 1.58 15.59
CA GLY A 52 4.70 0.99 14.64
C GLY A 52 3.52 0.33 15.35
N ARG A 53 3.78 -0.47 16.40
CA ARG A 53 2.75 -1.12 17.23
C ARG A 53 1.85 -0.10 17.94
N GLU A 54 2.42 0.92 18.58
CA GLU A 54 1.65 1.98 19.24
C GLU A 54 0.77 2.74 18.25
N ASN A 55 1.28 3.02 17.04
CA ASN A 55 0.48 3.66 16.00
C ASN A 55 -0.68 2.76 15.54
N VAL A 56 -0.45 1.45 15.39
CA VAL A 56 -1.50 0.48 15.03
C VAL A 56 -2.58 0.39 16.11
N LEU A 57 -2.19 0.40 17.40
CA LEU A 57 -3.12 0.37 18.53
C LEU A 57 -3.99 1.64 18.64
N ARG A 58 -3.61 2.73 17.96
CA ARG A 58 -4.37 3.98 17.91
C ARG A 58 -5.30 4.10 16.71
N LEU A 59 -5.23 3.16 15.76
CA LEU A 59 -6.10 3.19 14.60
C LEU A 59 -7.54 2.85 15.01
N GLU A 60 -8.49 3.63 14.52
CA GLU A 60 -9.91 3.31 14.65
C GLU A 60 -10.29 2.14 13.73
N GLU A 61 -11.39 1.44 14.03
CA GLU A 61 -11.87 0.29 13.24
C GLU A 61 -11.99 0.62 11.74
N LYS A 62 -12.47 1.82 11.43
CA LYS A 62 -12.57 2.32 10.05
C LYS A 62 -11.21 2.45 9.36
N GLU A 63 -10.20 2.97 10.05
CA GLU A 63 -8.85 3.15 9.51
C GLU A 63 -8.16 1.79 9.32
N ILE A 64 -8.37 0.85 10.25
CA ILE A 64 -7.92 -0.53 10.11
C ILE A 64 -8.54 -1.16 8.87
N VAL A 65 -9.86 -1.02 8.69
CA VAL A 65 -10.57 -1.55 7.51
C VAL A 65 -10.05 -0.94 6.21
N ASP A 66 -9.75 0.36 6.18
CA ASP A 66 -9.21 1.02 4.98
C ASP A 66 -7.79 0.54 4.65
N VAL A 67 -6.89 0.45 5.66
CA VAL A 67 -5.53 -0.11 5.48
C VAL A 67 -5.59 -1.57 5.02
N LEU A 68 -6.45 -2.38 5.65
CA LEU A 68 -6.65 -3.77 5.26
C LEU A 68 -7.29 -3.87 3.87
N ARG A 69 -8.20 -2.98 3.47
CA ARG A 69 -8.75 -2.96 2.11
C ARG A 69 -7.65 -2.68 1.07
N GLU A 70 -6.73 -1.78 1.39
CA GLU A 70 -5.60 -1.47 0.50
C GLU A 70 -4.61 -2.62 0.36
N HIS A 71 -4.43 -3.46 1.39
CA HIS A 71 -3.42 -4.53 1.46
C HIS A 71 -3.96 -5.95 1.22
N ILE A 72 -5.15 -6.29 1.74
CA ILE A 72 -5.81 -7.60 1.55
C ILE A 72 -6.56 -7.65 0.20
N GLY A 73 -7.03 -6.51 -0.31
CA GLY A 73 -7.57 -6.39 -1.68
C GLY A 73 -6.49 -6.16 -2.75
N ALA A 74 -5.20 -6.21 -2.39
CA ALA A 74 -4.11 -5.77 -3.25
C ALA A 74 -3.69 -6.78 -4.32
N SER A 75 -3.81 -8.07 -4.04
CA SER A 75 -3.38 -9.13 -4.94
C SER A 75 -4.45 -9.47 -5.97
N GLY A 76 -4.00 -9.80 -7.17
CA GLY A 76 -4.85 -10.30 -8.24
C GLY A 76 -5.46 -11.66 -7.92
N LEU A 77 -6.60 -11.94 -8.55
CA LEU A 77 -7.32 -13.21 -8.41
C LEU A 77 -6.99 -14.14 -9.58
N SER A 78 -7.22 -15.45 -9.39
CA SER A 78 -7.17 -16.39 -10.50
C SER A 78 -8.39 -16.23 -11.41
N LYS A 79 -8.27 -16.58 -12.70
CA LYS A 79 -9.41 -16.58 -13.64
C LYS A 79 -10.59 -17.38 -13.12
N LYS A 80 -10.34 -18.50 -12.43
CA LYS A 80 -11.37 -19.37 -11.86
C LYS A 80 -12.20 -18.63 -10.81
N ILE A 81 -11.54 -17.99 -9.84
CA ILE A 81 -12.22 -17.23 -8.79
C ILE A 81 -13.02 -16.07 -9.40
N ILE A 82 -12.46 -15.38 -10.40
CA ILE A 82 -13.17 -14.28 -11.07
C ILE A 82 -14.42 -14.82 -11.79
N SER A 83 -14.32 -15.92 -12.55
CA SER A 83 -15.47 -16.48 -13.27
C SER A 83 -16.57 -16.99 -12.34
N GLU A 84 -16.22 -17.44 -11.14
CA GLU A 84 -17.18 -17.94 -10.14
C GLU A 84 -17.88 -16.81 -9.37
N ASN A 85 -17.24 -15.64 -9.22
CA ASN A 85 -17.71 -14.55 -8.35
C ASN A 85 -18.08 -13.24 -9.07
N LEU A 86 -17.65 -13.04 -10.32
CA LEU A 86 -18.01 -11.87 -11.11
C LEU A 86 -19.42 -12.04 -11.67
N ARG A 87 -20.32 -11.11 -11.33
CA ARG A 87 -21.64 -11.05 -11.94
C ARG A 87 -21.50 -10.55 -13.38
N VAL A 88 -21.79 -11.42 -14.35
CA VAL A 88 -21.80 -11.08 -15.77
C VAL A 88 -23.23 -11.06 -16.30
N THR A 89 -23.56 -10.01 -17.05
CA THR A 89 -24.84 -9.87 -17.77
C THR A 89 -24.56 -9.55 -19.24
N VAL A 90 -25.56 -9.73 -20.10
CA VAL A 90 -25.46 -9.37 -21.53
C VAL A 90 -26.31 -8.13 -21.76
N MET A 91 -25.78 -7.13 -22.46
CA MET A 91 -26.57 -5.97 -22.87
C MET A 91 -27.57 -6.35 -23.93
N LEU A 92 -28.85 -6.12 -23.63
CA LEU A 92 -29.95 -6.39 -24.53
C LEU A 92 -30.27 -5.19 -25.44
N ASP A 93 -29.88 -3.99 -25.03
CA ASP A 93 -30.07 -2.76 -25.77
C ASP A 93 -28.82 -1.87 -25.64
N LYS A 94 -28.67 -0.92 -26.57
CA LYS A 94 -27.68 0.15 -26.41
C LYS A 94 -28.03 0.98 -25.17
N MET A 95 -27.18 0.92 -24.15
CA MET A 95 -27.25 1.81 -22.99
C MET A 95 -26.34 3.03 -23.20
N ASP A 96 -26.77 4.17 -22.68
CA ASP A 96 -25.91 5.34 -22.54
C ASP A 96 -24.85 5.06 -21.47
N GLY A 97 -23.61 4.78 -21.90
CA GLY A 97 -22.52 4.50 -21.00
C GLY A 97 -21.21 4.13 -21.70
N VAL A 98 -20.09 4.37 -21.02
CA VAL A 98 -18.75 4.09 -21.51
C VAL A 98 -18.00 3.24 -20.48
N CYS A 99 -17.33 2.20 -20.95
CA CYS A 99 -16.44 1.40 -20.12
C CYS A 99 -15.20 2.22 -19.73
N ALA A 100 -15.08 2.60 -18.46
CA ALA A 100 -13.97 3.43 -17.98
C ALA A 100 -12.58 2.75 -18.05
N VAL A 101 -12.51 1.47 -18.41
CA VAL A 101 -11.25 0.74 -18.61
C VAL A 101 -10.75 0.87 -20.05
N CYS A 102 -11.63 0.72 -21.04
CA CYS A 102 -11.24 0.79 -22.46
C CYS A 102 -11.73 2.06 -23.18
N MET A 103 -12.47 2.92 -22.50
CA MET A 103 -13.05 4.18 -23.00
C MET A 103 -13.96 4.00 -24.22
N ARG A 104 -14.59 2.83 -24.39
CA ARG A 104 -15.54 2.54 -25.47
C ARG A 104 -16.97 2.45 -24.95
N GLU A 105 -17.91 2.89 -25.78
CA GLU A 105 -19.35 2.76 -25.55
C GLU A 105 -19.76 1.29 -25.42
N TYR A 106 -20.79 1.04 -24.62
CA TYR A 106 -21.45 -0.26 -24.56
C TYR A 106 -22.34 -0.49 -25.78
N LYS A 107 -22.35 -1.73 -26.26
CA LYS A 107 -23.13 -2.16 -27.41
C LYS A 107 -24.05 -3.32 -27.03
N GLU A 108 -25.10 -3.50 -27.83
CA GLU A 108 -25.92 -4.70 -27.79
C GLU A 108 -25.01 -5.94 -27.89
N ASN A 109 -25.33 -6.96 -27.10
CA ASN A 109 -24.58 -8.21 -26.93
C ASN A 109 -23.20 -8.08 -26.25
N ASP A 110 -22.80 -6.91 -25.77
CA ASP A 110 -21.62 -6.81 -24.91
C ASP A 110 -21.85 -7.54 -23.58
N SER A 111 -20.84 -8.29 -23.14
CA SER A 111 -20.80 -8.88 -21.81
C SER A 111 -20.35 -7.82 -20.80
N ILE A 112 -21.16 -7.59 -19.78
CA ILE A 112 -20.92 -6.58 -18.74
C ILE A 112 -20.67 -7.26 -17.41
N GLY A 113 -19.50 -7.00 -16.84
CA GLY A 113 -19.14 -7.39 -15.48
C GLY A 113 -19.53 -6.29 -14.49
N THR A 114 -20.38 -6.63 -13.53
CA THR A 114 -20.80 -5.74 -12.44
C THR A 114 -20.08 -6.12 -11.15
N LEU A 115 -19.36 -5.18 -10.56
CA LEU A 115 -18.69 -5.37 -9.27
C LEU A 115 -19.66 -5.21 -8.09
N ILE A 116 -19.26 -5.59 -6.87
CA ILE A 116 -20.09 -5.41 -5.65
C ILE A 116 -20.44 -3.95 -5.37
N CYS A 117 -19.55 -3.03 -5.77
CA CYS A 117 -19.76 -1.58 -5.68
C CYS A 117 -20.71 -1.05 -6.78
N ARG A 118 -21.30 -1.94 -7.59
CA ARG A 118 -22.24 -1.66 -8.69
C ARG A 118 -21.66 -0.94 -9.90
N HIS A 119 -20.36 -0.68 -9.93
CA HIS A 119 -19.71 -0.18 -11.14
C HIS A 119 -19.64 -1.29 -12.21
N GLU A 120 -19.91 -0.88 -13.44
CA GLU A 120 -20.03 -1.75 -14.61
C GLU A 120 -18.91 -1.48 -15.61
N PHE A 121 -18.47 -2.55 -16.26
CA PHE A 121 -17.39 -2.56 -17.24
C PHE A 121 -17.64 -3.71 -18.22
N HIS A 122 -17.00 -3.70 -19.39
CA HIS A 122 -16.91 -4.94 -20.18
C HIS A 122 -16.33 -6.06 -19.33
N ALA A 123 -16.94 -7.25 -19.37
CA ALA A 123 -16.57 -8.40 -18.54
C ALA A 123 -15.08 -8.76 -18.72
N ASP A 124 -14.59 -8.73 -19.96
CA ASP A 124 -13.17 -8.97 -20.26
C ASP A 124 -12.26 -7.88 -19.71
N CYS A 125 -12.69 -6.61 -19.82
CA CYS A 125 -11.92 -5.48 -19.33
C CYS A 125 -11.74 -5.56 -17.82
N ILE A 126 -12.82 -5.80 -17.08
CA ILE A 126 -12.73 -5.89 -15.62
C ILE A 126 -12.05 -7.17 -15.16
N THR A 127 -12.26 -8.30 -15.85
CA THR A 127 -11.52 -9.53 -15.58
C THR A 127 -10.01 -9.29 -15.67
N GLY A 128 -9.53 -8.62 -16.71
CA GLY A 128 -8.10 -8.27 -16.86
C GLY A 128 -7.56 -7.44 -15.71
N ARG A 129 -8.36 -6.53 -15.14
CA ARG A 129 -7.97 -5.72 -13.96
C ARG A 129 -7.96 -6.55 -12.69
N LEU A 130 -8.95 -7.41 -12.48
CA LEU A 130 -9.06 -8.28 -11.30
C LEU A 130 -7.97 -9.35 -11.24
N LEU A 131 -7.40 -9.74 -12.38
CA LEU A 131 -6.20 -10.59 -12.45
C LEU A 131 -4.96 -9.92 -11.83
N GLN A 132 -4.91 -8.59 -11.78
CA GLN A 132 -3.79 -7.84 -11.22
C GLN A 132 -4.08 -7.41 -9.79
N LYS A 133 -5.31 -6.96 -9.51
CA LYS A 133 -5.74 -6.48 -8.20
C LYS A 133 -7.25 -6.63 -8.04
N ASN A 134 -7.72 -7.22 -6.95
CA ASN A 134 -9.16 -7.33 -6.64
C ASN A 134 -9.78 -5.99 -6.19
N ALA A 135 -9.69 -4.94 -7.02
CA ALA A 135 -10.22 -3.62 -6.70
C ALA A 135 -10.90 -2.98 -7.91
N CYS A 136 -11.98 -2.24 -7.63
CA CYS A 136 -12.69 -1.44 -8.61
C CYS A 136 -11.79 -0.32 -9.18
N PRO A 137 -11.67 -0.19 -10.51
CA PRO A 137 -10.91 0.89 -11.15
C PRO A 137 -11.40 2.31 -10.81
N LEU A 138 -12.67 2.47 -10.41
CA LEU A 138 -13.28 3.77 -10.15
C LEU A 138 -13.21 4.18 -8.67
N CYS A 139 -13.62 3.28 -7.77
CA CYS A 139 -13.77 3.60 -6.34
C CYS A 139 -12.82 2.84 -5.42
N ARG A 140 -11.97 1.94 -5.96
CA ARG A 140 -11.00 1.12 -5.20
C ARG A 140 -11.61 0.16 -4.17
N ALA A 141 -12.94 0.06 -4.08
CA ALA A 141 -13.60 -0.98 -3.31
C ALA A 141 -13.23 -2.38 -3.84
N ILE A 142 -13.38 -3.40 -3.00
CA ILE A 142 -13.19 -4.80 -3.40
C ILE A 142 -14.03 -5.08 -4.65
N GLY A 143 -13.44 -5.79 -5.62
CA GLY A 143 -14.10 -6.06 -6.90
C GLY A 143 -15.20 -7.12 -6.79
N VAL A 144 -14.79 -8.31 -6.38
CA VAL A 144 -15.68 -9.48 -6.18
C VAL A 144 -15.46 -10.06 -4.78
N PRO A 145 -16.50 -10.65 -4.16
CA PRO A 145 -16.33 -11.37 -2.91
C PRO A 145 -15.43 -12.60 -3.13
N ILE A 146 -14.57 -12.91 -2.15
CA ILE A 146 -13.72 -14.11 -2.10
C ILE A 146 -13.96 -14.86 -0.80
#